data_AF-A0A556M9N2-F1
#
_entry.id   AF-A0A556M9N2-F1
#
_cell.length_a   1.000
_cell.length_b   1.000
_cell.length_c   1.000
_cell.angle_alpha   90.00
_cell.angle_beta   90.00
_cell.angle_gamma   90.00
#
_symmetry.space_group_name_H-M   'P 1'
#
loop_
_entity.id
_entity.type
_entity.pdbx_description
1 polymer ?
#
loop_
_entity_poly.entity_id
_entity_poly.type
_entity_poly.pdbx_seq_one_letter_code
_entity_poly.pdbx_strand_id
1 'polypeptide(L)'
;MSLKEIISNCKKATFLIEKKQIGGITMREEMALQLHLACCSLCRVYEQQSIMINDLIHKFQFIKVTQLDDDLKKEMQKQIAASLEKIN
;
A
#
# COMPACT_ATOMS: atom_id res chain seq x y z
N MET A 1 -16.65 -3.23 20.28
CA MET A 1 -15.32 -3.81 20.54
C MET A 1 -14.81 -3.17 21.82
N SER A 2 -14.54 -4.00 22.83
CA SER A 2 -14.02 -3.54 24.13
C SER A 2 -12.51 -3.30 24.06
N LEU A 3 -11.98 -2.55 25.02
CA LEU A 3 -10.53 -2.30 25.14
C LEU A 3 -9.73 -3.60 25.25
N LYS A 4 -10.25 -4.57 26.02
CA LYS A 4 -9.65 -5.89 26.21
C LYS A 4 -9.54 -6.65 24.88
N GLU A 5 -10.59 -6.61 24.07
CA GLU A 5 -10.60 -7.26 22.75
C GLU A 5 -9.59 -6.64 21.80
N ILE A 6 -9.37 -5.32 21.85
CA ILE A 6 -8.36 -4.66 21.01
C ILE A 6 -6.97 -5.12 21.41
N ILE A 7 -6.66 -5.18 22.70
CA ILE A 7 -5.34 -5.52 23.22
C ILE A 7 -4.97 -6.99 22.95
N SER A 8 -5.91 -7.93 23.11
CA SER A 8 -5.60 -9.37 23.04
C SER A 8 -5.74 -9.98 21.65
N ASN A 9 -6.24 -9.25 20.66
CA ASN A 9 -6.61 -9.82 19.36
C ASN A 9 -5.56 -9.54 18.28
N CYS A 10 -4.41 -10.22 18.36
CA CYS A 10 -3.35 -10.13 17.36
C CYS A 10 -3.85 -10.46 15.95
N LYS A 11 -4.80 -11.40 15.81
CA LYS A 11 -5.40 -11.76 14.51
C LYS A 11 -6.10 -10.57 13.84
N LYS A 12 -6.82 -9.75 14.61
CA LYS A 12 -7.44 -8.52 14.08
C LYS A 12 -6.39 -7.45 13.79
N ALA A 13 -5.37 -7.33 14.63
CA ALA A 13 -4.28 -6.38 14.40
C ALA A 13 -3.51 -6.68 13.10
N THR A 14 -3.08 -7.92 12.88
CA THR A 14 -2.41 -8.32 11.63
C THR A 14 -3.30 -8.09 10.41
N PHE A 15 -4.60 -8.40 10.49
CA PHE A 15 -5.55 -8.06 9.43
C PHE A 15 -5.60 -6.56 9.12
N LEU A 16 -5.62 -5.69 10.14
CA LEU A 16 -5.66 -4.24 9.94
C LEU A 16 -4.33 -3.70 9.38
N ILE A 17 -3.20 -4.29 9.74
CA ILE A 17 -1.87 -3.98 9.17
C ILE A 17 -1.85 -4.24 7.66
N GLU A 18 -2.31 -5.41 7.22
CA GLU A 18 -2.38 -5.74 5.79
C GLU A 18 -3.38 -4.84 5.05
N LYS A 19 -4.56 -4.64 5.64
CA LYS A 19 -5.60 -3.77 5.07
C LYS A 19 -5.09 -2.33 4.87
N LYS A 20 -4.32 -1.81 5.82
CA LYS A 20 -3.72 -0.47 5.76
C LYS A 20 -2.79 -0.31 4.55
N GLN A 21 -2.03 -1.35 4.20
CA GLN A 21 -1.06 -1.31 3.09
C GLN A 21 -1.71 -1.37 1.70
N ILE A 22 -2.87 -2.03 1.55
CA ILE A 22 -3.50 -2.26 0.24
C ILE A 22 -4.47 -1.13 -0.15
N GLY A 23 -5.13 -0.49 0.82
CA GLY A 23 -6.17 0.51 0.52
C GLY A 23 -6.61 1.36 1.71
N GLY A 24 -5.79 1.41 2.76
CA GLY A 24 -6.08 2.15 3.98
C GLY A 24 -7.13 1.49 4.89
N ILE A 25 -7.25 2.05 6.09
CA ILE A 25 -8.25 1.64 7.09
C ILE A 25 -9.02 2.87 7.58
N THR A 26 -10.22 2.66 8.12
CA THR A 26 -11.02 3.77 8.68
C THR A 26 -10.32 4.38 9.90
N MET A 27 -10.64 5.64 10.26
CA MET A 27 -10.03 6.28 11.44
C MET A 27 -10.23 5.48 12.73
N ARG A 28 -11.38 4.82 12.87
CA ARG A 28 -11.68 3.95 14.01
C ARG A 28 -10.77 2.72 14.04
N GLU A 29 -10.51 2.13 12.88
CA GLU A 29 -9.60 0.99 12.74
C GLU A 29 -8.15 1.41 13.00
N GLU A 30 -7.72 2.57 12.50
CA GLU A 30 -6.39 3.12 12.77
C GLU A 30 -6.18 3.35 14.27
N MET A 31 -7.13 3.97 14.97
CA MET A 31 -7.03 4.18 16.41
C MET A 31 -6.96 2.85 17.19
N ALA A 32 -7.77 1.86 16.80
CA ALA A 32 -7.73 0.53 17.42
C ALA A 32 -6.40 -0.18 17.15
N LEU A 33 -5.86 -0.07 15.94
CA LEU A 33 -4.57 -0.63 15.57
C LEU A 33 -3.43 0.03 16.34
N GLN A 34 -3.39 1.36 16.43
CA GLN A 34 -2.38 2.10 17.18
C GLN A 34 -2.38 1.71 18.66
N LEU A 35 -3.55 1.55 19.27
CA LEU A 35 -3.66 1.08 20.65
C LEU A 35 -3.07 -0.34 20.82
N HIS A 36 -3.37 -1.27 19.90
CA HIS A 36 -2.80 -2.62 19.95
C HIS A 36 -1.28 -2.60 19.78
N LEU A 37 -0.77 -1.82 18.82
CA LEU A 37 0.67 -1.67 18.60
C LEU A 37 1.34 -1.05 19.83
N ALA A 38 0.69 -0.15 20.57
CA ALA A 38 1.24 0.41 21.80
C ALA A 38 1.52 -0.64 22.90
N CYS A 39 0.84 -1.79 22.91
CA CYS A 39 1.04 -2.83 23.92
C CYS A 39 1.63 -4.16 23.41
N CYS A 40 1.61 -4.43 22.10
CA CYS A 40 2.05 -5.72 21.54
C CYS A 40 3.31 -5.54 20.68
N SER A 41 4.46 -5.95 21.20
CA SER A 41 5.75 -5.89 20.48
C SER A 41 5.78 -6.79 19.25
N LEU A 42 5.16 -7.97 19.31
CA LEU A 42 5.10 -8.91 18.20
C LEU A 42 4.40 -8.30 16.97
N CYS A 43 3.29 -7.59 17.19
CA CYS A 43 2.57 -6.93 16.11
C CYS A 43 3.33 -5.72 15.53
N ARG A 44 4.18 -5.03 16.32
CA ARG A 44 5.09 -4.01 15.77
C ARG A 44 6.13 -4.61 14.83
N VAL A 45 6.75 -5.72 15.25
CA VAL A 45 7.74 -6.42 14.42
C VAL A 45 7.05 -6.94 13.15
N TYR A 46 5.86 -7.51 13.28
CA TYR A 46 5.06 -7.94 12.13
C TYR A 46 4.75 -6.79 11.17
N GLU A 47 4.35 -5.62 11.68
CA GLU A 47 4.10 -4.42 10.84
C GLU A 47 5.34 -4.04 10.03
N GLN A 48 6.51 -3.97 10.68
CA GLN A 48 7.77 -3.66 10.01
C GLN A 48 8.12 -4.69 8.93
N GLN A 49 7.96 -5.99 9.23
CA GLN A 49 8.21 -7.07 8.28
C GLN A 49 7.26 -7.00 7.08
N SER A 50 5.97 -6.75 7.33
CA SER A 50 4.96 -6.66 6.29
C SER A 50 5.23 -5.50 5.33
N ILE A 51 5.55 -4.31 5.86
CA ILE A 51 5.96 -3.14 5.06
C ILE A 51 7.18 -3.49 4.19
N MET A 52 8.21 -4.12 4.77
CA MET A 52 9.41 -4.50 4.03
C MET A 52 9.10 -5.46 2.88
N ILE A 53 8.25 -6.46 3.12
CA ILE A 53 7.83 -7.42 2.09
C ILE A 53 7.06 -6.70 0.97
N ASN A 54 6.11 -5.83 1.32
CA ASN A 54 5.32 -5.11 0.34
C ASN A 54 6.20 -4.18 -0.53
N ASP A 55 7.15 -3.48 0.09
CA ASP A 55 8.12 -2.65 -0.63
C ASP A 55 9.00 -3.47 -1.58
N LEU A 56 9.45 -4.66 -1.16
CA LEU A 56 10.21 -5.55 -2.02
C LEU A 56 9.37 -6.02 -3.22
N ILE A 57 8.11 -6.42 -2.99
CA ILE A 57 7.20 -6.84 -4.07
C ILE A 57 7.01 -5.70 -5.08
N HIS A 58 6.75 -4.48 -4.61
CA HIS A 58 6.62 -3.32 -5.51
C HIS A 58 7.89 -3.12 -6.34
N LYS A 59 9.07 -3.18 -5.72
CA LYS A 59 10.36 -3.09 -6.44
C LYS A 59 10.53 -4.21 -7.48
N PHE A 60 10.13 -5.44 -7.17
CA PHE A 60 10.16 -6.56 -8.12
C PHE A 60 9.18 -6.38 -9.30
N GLN A 61 8.00 -5.79 -9.07
CA GLN A 61 7.05 -5.48 -10.15
C GLN A 61 7.62 -4.48 -11.15
N PHE A 62 8.36 -3.46 -10.68
CA PHE A 62 9.05 -2.51 -11.56
C PHE A 62 10.19 -3.15 -12.37
N ILE A 63 10.84 -4.20 -11.87
CA ILE A 63 11.90 -4.92 -12.62
C ILE A 63 11.32 -5.68 -13.84
N LYS A 64 10.04 -6.10 -13.81
CA LYS A 64 9.39 -6.72 -14.97
C LYS A 64 8.80 -5.73 -15.98
N VAL A 65 8.60 -4.47 -15.59
CA VAL A 65 8.04 -3.40 -16.44
C VAL A 65 9.08 -2.31 -16.65
N THR A 66 10.26 -2.66 -17.19
CA THR A 66 11.28 -1.68 -17.56
C THR A 66 11.18 -1.20 -19.01
N GLN A 67 10.21 -1.70 -19.78
CA GLN A 67 9.86 -1.15 -21.08
C GLN A 67 8.35 -0.93 -21.14
N LEU A 68 7.93 0.32 -21.36
CA LEU A 68 6.62 0.55 -21.97
C LEU A 68 6.64 -0.15 -23.33
N ASP A 69 5.54 -0.80 -23.66
CA ASP A 69 5.31 -1.31 -25.00
C ASP A 69 5.55 -0.18 -26.02
N ASP A 70 6.36 -0.47 -27.05
CA ASP A 70 6.81 0.55 -28.01
C ASP A 70 5.62 1.17 -28.76
N ASP A 71 4.54 0.42 -28.97
CA ASP A 71 3.35 0.93 -29.63
C ASP A 71 2.53 1.82 -28.70
N LEU A 72 2.44 1.48 -27.40
CA LEU A 72 1.86 2.38 -26.39
C LEU A 72 2.63 3.71 -26.31
N LYS A 73 3.97 3.66 -26.35
CA LYS A 73 4.82 4.85 -26.33
C LYS A 73 4.58 5.75 -27.54
N LYS A 74 4.49 5.16 -28.74
CA LYS A 74 4.20 5.90 -29.98
C LYS A 74 2.80 6.54 -29.96
N GLU A 75 1.81 5.82 -29.46
CA GLU A 75 0.44 6.34 -29.37
C GLU A 75 0.36 7.54 -28.42
N MET A 76 1.01 7.45 -27.26
CA MET A 76 1.10 8.59 -26.33
C MET A 76 1.81 9.79 -26.96
N GLN A 77 2.91 9.59 -27.69
CA GLN A 77 3.62 10.67 -28.39
C GLN A 77 2.73 11.34 -29.45
N LYS A 78 1.93 10.56 -30.18
CA LYS A 78 0.99 11.07 -31.18
C LYS A 78 -0.10 11.95 -30.56
N GLN A 79 -0.64 11.54 -29.41
CA GLN A 79 -1.65 12.33 -28.69
C GLN A 79 -1.08 13.64 -28.13
N ILE A 80 0.17 13.62 -27.65
CA ILE A 80 0.86 14.84 -27.20
C ILE A 80 1.07 15.80 -28.38
N ALA A 81 1.58 15.31 -29.51
CA ALA A 81 1.78 16.13 -30.71
C ALA A 81 0.48 16.76 -31.20
N ALA A 82 -0.58 15.97 -31.31
CA ALA A 82 -1.91 16.44 -31.72
C ALA A 82 -2.53 17.47 -30.74
N SER A 83 -2.14 17.42 -29.47
CA SER A 83 -2.60 18.38 -28.45
C SER A 83 -1.83 19.70 -28.55
N LEU A 84 -0.53 19.65 -28.87
CA LEU A 84 0.29 20.86 -29.07
C LEU A 84 -0.12 21.63 -30.34
N GLU A 85 -0.49 20.91 -31.41
CA GLU A 85 -1.00 21.54 -32.65
C GLU A 85 -2.34 22.26 -32.46
N LYS A 86 -3.14 21.88 -31.46
CA LYS A 86 -4.42 22.55 -31.15
C LYS A 86 -4.28 23.82 -30.31
N ILE A 87 -3.10 24.05 -29.74
CA ILE A 87 -2.80 25.21 -28.89
C ILE A 87 -2.14 26.34 -29.71
N ASN A 88 -1.70 26.04 -30.93
CA ASN A 88 -1.10 26.99 -31.89
C ASN A 88 -2.10 27.34 -33.00
#